data_AF-A0A843LK32-F1
#
_entry.id   AF-A0A843LK32-F1
#
_cell.length_a   1.000
_cell.length_b   1.000
_cell.length_c   1.000
_cell.angle_alpha   90.00
_cell.angle_beta   90.00
_cell.angle_gamma   90.00
#
_symmetry.space_group_name_H-M   'P 1'
#
loop_
_entity.id
_entity.type
_entity.pdbx_description
1 polymer ?
#
loop_
_entity_poly.entity_id
_entity_poly.type
_entity_poly.pdbx_seq_one_letter_code
_entity_poly.pdbx_strand_id
1 'polypeptide(L)' 'MKANAQKIGDGVYWIGVLDWDLRSYHGYTLDGTTYNAYIVFGEDHVAVIDNAYPGKTQEMMARIE' A
#
# COMPACT_ATOMS: atom_id res chain seq x y z
N MET A 1 -9.53 3.75 -10.74
CA MET A 1 -9.87 3.27 -9.38
C MET A 1 -9.77 4.47 -8.45
N LYS A 2 -10.56 4.55 -7.37
CA LYS A 2 -10.37 5.58 -6.34
C LYS A 2 -10.13 4.90 -5.01
N ALA A 3 -9.08 5.26 -4.32
CA ALA A 3 -8.78 4.77 -2.99
C ALA A 3 -8.18 5.92 -2.16
N ASN A 4 -8.45 5.95 -0.86
CA ASN A 4 -7.90 7.01 -0.01
C ASN A 4 -6.57 6.53 0.60
N ALA A 5 -5.53 7.37 0.60
CA ALA A 5 -4.40 7.17 1.49
C ALA A 5 -4.83 7.36 2.94
N GLN A 6 -4.20 6.64 3.86
CA GLN A 6 -4.46 6.76 5.30
C GLN A 6 -3.29 7.47 5.97
N LYS A 7 -3.52 8.65 6.56
CA LYS A 7 -2.49 9.33 7.37
C LYS A 7 -2.20 8.48 8.60
N ILE A 8 -0.92 8.22 8.85
CA ILE A 8 -0.43 7.47 10.03
C ILE A 8 0.54 8.29 10.89
N GLY A 9 1.02 9.43 10.37
CA GLY A 9 1.84 10.40 11.07
C GLY A 9 1.90 11.70 10.27
N ASP A 10 2.50 12.74 10.85
CA ASP A 10 2.70 13.99 10.10
C ASP A 10 3.63 13.76 8.91
N GLY A 11 3.15 14.11 7.72
CA GLY A 11 3.84 13.83 6.46
C GLY A 11 3.90 12.35 6.07
N VAL A 12 3.34 11.42 6.84
CA VAL A 12 3.45 9.97 6.58
C VAL A 12 2.07 9.35 6.34
N TYR A 13 1.93 8.68 5.20
CA TYR A 13 0.69 8.05 4.78
C TYR A 13 0.94 6.60 4.37
N TRP A 14 0.01 5.73 4.76
CA TRP A 14 -0.11 4.40 4.18
C TRP A 14 -0.82 4.50 2.82
N ILE A 15 -0.20 3.90 1.82
CA ILE A 15 -0.66 3.82 0.43
C ILE A 15 -0.67 2.37 -0.08
N GLY A 16 -0.67 1.40 0.82
CA GLY A 16 -0.60 -0.02 0.49
C GLY A 16 -1.87 -0.60 -0.17
N VAL A 17 -1.85 -1.90 -0.36
CA VAL A 17 -2.91 -2.68 -1.00
C VAL A 17 -3.55 -3.62 0.01
N LEU A 18 -4.87 -3.77 -0.08
CA LEU A 18 -5.63 -4.72 0.72
C LEU A 18 -5.91 -5.93 -0.17
N ASP A 19 -5.16 -7.02 0.02
CA ASP A 19 -5.39 -8.26 -0.74
C ASP A 19 -6.40 -9.13 0.02
N TRP A 20 -7.65 -8.72 -0.06
CA TRP A 20 -8.78 -9.31 0.66
C TRP A 20 -8.97 -10.79 0.38
N ASP A 21 -8.65 -11.22 -0.84
CA ASP A 21 -9.05 -12.52 -1.38
C ASP A 21 -7.94 -13.56 -1.33
N LEU A 22 -6.71 -13.18 -0.97
CA LEU A 22 -5.62 -14.13 -0.87
C LEU A 22 -5.89 -15.12 0.28
N ARG A 23 -5.82 -16.43 -0.02
CA ARG A 23 -6.09 -17.50 0.96
C ARG A 23 -4.92 -18.43 1.23
N SER A 24 -3.92 -18.43 0.36
CA SER A 24 -2.71 -19.22 0.52
C SER A 24 -1.51 -18.46 -0.04
N TYR A 25 -0.42 -18.41 0.73
CA TYR A 25 0.83 -17.78 0.32
C TYR A 25 2.00 -18.49 0.97
N HIS A 26 2.88 -19.08 0.16
CA HIS A 26 4.09 -19.78 0.64
C HIS A 26 3.82 -20.85 1.71
N GLY A 27 2.70 -21.57 1.60
CA GLY A 27 2.32 -22.64 2.53
C GLY A 27 1.56 -22.17 3.78
N TYR A 28 1.35 -20.86 3.94
CA TYR A 28 0.48 -20.32 4.97
C TYR A 28 -0.94 -20.18 4.46
N THR A 29 -1.93 -20.59 5.25
CA THR A 29 -3.32 -20.21 5.07
C THR A 29 -3.59 -18.88 5.75
N LEU A 30 -4.40 -18.02 5.12
CA LEU A 30 -4.68 -16.67 5.59
C LEU A 30 -6.09 -16.21 5.18
N ASP A 31 -6.66 -15.28 5.94
CA ASP A 31 -7.94 -14.63 5.63
C ASP A 31 -7.73 -13.27 4.94
N GLY A 32 -6.80 -13.24 3.99
CA GLY A 32 -6.35 -12.03 3.31
C GLY A 32 -5.04 -11.50 3.90
N THR A 33 -4.42 -10.54 3.21
CA THR A 33 -3.20 -9.88 3.67
C THR A 33 -3.13 -8.45 3.14
N THR A 34 -2.07 -7.75 3.50
CA THR A 34 -1.78 -6.40 3.00
C THR A 34 -0.38 -6.36 2.42
N TYR A 35 -0.21 -5.69 1.28
CA TYR A 35 1.10 -5.24 0.82
C TYR A 35 1.25 -3.77 1.25
N ASN A 36 1.95 -3.57 2.37
CA ASN A 36 2.08 -2.22 2.93
C ASN A 36 3.16 -1.45 2.18
N ALA A 37 2.77 -0.28 1.68
CA ALA A 37 3.66 0.71 1.10
C ALA A 37 3.33 2.06 1.75
N TYR A 38 4.32 2.95 1.78
CA TYR A 38 4.19 4.24 2.44
C TYR A 38 4.68 5.36 1.54
N ILE A 39 4.08 6.53 1.70
CA ILE A 39 4.59 7.77 1.14
C ILE A 39 4.91 8.74 2.26
N VAL A 40 6.11 9.31 2.20
CA VAL A 40 6.66 10.23 3.20
C VAL A 40 6.96 11.55 2.50
N PHE A 41 6.30 12.60 2.96
CA PHE A 41 6.53 13.98 2.52
C PHE A 41 7.55 14.62 3.48
N GLY A 42 8.81 14.66 3.06
CA GLY A 42 9.84 15.49 3.69
C GLY A 42 9.76 16.94 3.21
N GLU A 43 10.60 17.79 3.78
CA GLU A 43 10.64 19.21 3.42
C GLU A 43 11.06 19.42 1.96
N ASP A 44 12.13 18.74 1.52
CA ASP A 44 12.68 18.88 0.16
C ASP A 44 12.30 17.74 -0.79
N HIS A 45 11.91 16.58 -0.25
CA HIS A 45 11.78 15.35 -1.01
C HIS A 45 10.57 14.54 -0.57
N VAL A 46 9.96 13.85 -1.55
CA VAL A 46 8.90 12.86 -1.32
C VAL A 46 9.48 11.48 -1.61
N ALA A 47 9.33 10.57 -0.67
CA ALA A 47 9.80 9.19 -0.81
C ALA A 47 8.63 8.20 -0.77
N VAL A 48 8.68 7.21 -1.65
CA VAL A 48 7.83 6.02 -1.56
C VAL A 48 8.68 4.88 -0.99
N ILE A 49 8.17 4.23 0.05
CA ILE A 49 8.80 3.09 0.71
C ILE A 49 8.04 1.83 0.30
N ASP A 50 8.76 0.88 -0.28
CA ASP A 50 8.27 -0.36 -0.87
C ASP A 50 7.22 -0.17 -1.99
N ASN A 51 6.48 -1.22 -2.29
CA ASN A 51 5.45 -1.28 -3.31
C ASN A 51 4.47 -2.44 -3.01
N ALA A 52 3.76 -2.92 -4.03
CA ALA A 52 2.84 -4.05 -3.93
C ALA A 52 3.14 -5.14 -4.97
N TYR A 53 2.55 -6.32 -4.76
CA TYR A 53 2.70 -7.48 -5.63
C TYR A 53 2.33 -7.18 -7.10
N PRO A 54 2.97 -7.84 -8.09
CA PRO A 54 2.62 -7.67 -9.50
C PRO A 54 1.11 -7.75 -9.77
N GLY A 55 0.59 -6.78 -10.53
CA GLY A 55 -0.84 -6.64 -10.82
C GLY A 55 -1.63 -5.77 -9.83
N LYS A 56 -1.05 -5.40 -8.69
CA LYS A 56 -1.68 -4.51 -7.69
C LYS A 56 -1.21 -3.05 -7.75
N THR A 57 -0.33 -2.70 -8.70
CA THR A 57 0.25 -1.36 -8.81
C THR A 57 -0.80 -0.26 -8.96
N GLN A 58 -1.83 -0.48 -9.80
CA GLN A 58 -2.89 0.52 -9.99
C GLN A 58 -3.70 0.78 -8.72
N GLU A 59 -3.89 -0.24 -7.88
CA GLU A 59 -4.60 -0.09 -6.60
C GLU A 59 -3.78 0.73 -5.60
N MET A 60 -2.48 0.48 -5.52
CA MET A 60 -1.55 1.28 -4.71
C MET A 60 -1.53 2.75 -5.18
N MET A 61 -1.35 2.97 -6.49
CA MET A 61 -1.27 4.31 -7.08
C MET A 61 -2.58 5.09 -6.97
N ALA A 62 -3.74 4.41 -6.97
CA ALA A 62 -5.04 5.04 -6.78
C ALA A 62 -5.22 5.72 -5.41
N ARG A 63 -4.28 5.55 -4.47
CA ARG A 63 -4.22 6.26 -3.20
C ARG A 63 -3.40 7.54 -3.23
N ILE A 64 -2.62 7.76 -4.29
CA ILE A 64 -1.76 8.93 -4.47
C ILE A 64 -2.43 9.99 -5.36
N GLU A 65 -3.29 9.56 -6.29
CA GLU A 65 -4.08 10.41 -7.21
C GLU A 65 -5.26 11.12 -6.54
#